data_AF-A0AAW5K755-F1
#
_entry.id   AF-A0AAW5K755-F1
#
_cell.length_a   1.000
_cell.length_b   1.000
_cell.length_c   1.000
_cell.angle_alpha   90.00
_cell.angle_beta   90.00
_cell.angle_gamma   90.00
#
_symmetry.space_group_name_H-M   'P 1'
#
loop_
_entity.id
_entity.type
_entity.pdbx_description
1 polymer ?
#
loop_
_entity_poly.entity_id
_entity_poly.type
_entity_poly.pdbx_seq_one_letter_code
_entity_poly.pdbx_strand_id
1 'polypeptide(L)'
;MEGEGQRIPLSPAGSGYTADIPRNGHYLLTTVGNNGQRDSQKVTIDCIDTAGPQLLAIETCSGRIWSTLQDDLAGGASITATGEDGATYDPVDRDGDHLTLSLPLGHYTLTARDQLGNLSSGELTVE
;
A
#
# COMPACT_ATOMS: atom_id res chain seq x y z
N MET A 1 24.64 -24.74 0.50
CA MET A 1 23.32 -25.11 1.06
C MET A 1 22.36 -24.04 0.59
N GLU A 2 21.66 -24.30 -0.52
CA GLU A 2 20.57 -23.42 -0.97
C GLU A 2 19.42 -23.60 0.01
N GLY A 3 19.04 -22.53 0.71
CA GLY A 3 17.94 -22.58 1.66
C GLY A 3 16.65 -22.95 0.93
N GLU A 4 15.91 -23.94 1.42
CA GLU A 4 14.60 -24.27 0.87
C GLU A 4 13.71 -23.02 0.98
N GLY A 5 13.39 -22.42 -0.16
CA GLY A 5 12.42 -21.33 -0.21
C GLY A 5 11.09 -21.77 0.41
N GLN A 6 10.35 -20.81 0.96
CA GLN A 6 9.03 -21.07 1.56
C GLN A 6 8.12 -21.80 0.56
N ARG A 7 7.66 -23.01 0.93
CA ARG A 7 6.64 -23.74 0.16
C ARG A 7 5.27 -23.20 0.50
N ILE A 8 4.47 -22.87 -0.52
CA ILE A 8 3.08 -22.46 -0.38
C ILE A 8 2.19 -23.65 -0.74
N PRO A 9 1.27 -24.08 0.14
CA PRO A 9 0.37 -25.18 -0.15
C PRO A 9 -0.61 -24.81 -1.26
N LEU A 10 -0.88 -25.76 -2.13
CA LEU A 10 -1.89 -25.67 -3.18
C LEU A 10 -3.15 -26.42 -2.75
N SER A 11 -4.31 -25.84 -3.01
CA SER A 11 -5.62 -26.46 -2.79
C SER A 11 -6.27 -26.82 -4.13
N PRO A 12 -6.83 -28.02 -4.30
CA PRO A 12 -7.61 -28.36 -5.49
C PRO A 12 -8.82 -27.43 -5.64
N ALA A 13 -9.03 -26.89 -6.84
CA ALA A 13 -10.15 -26.01 -7.16
C ALA A 13 -10.62 -26.27 -8.60
N GLY A 14 -11.79 -26.89 -8.75
CA GLY A 14 -12.33 -27.27 -10.06
C GLY A 14 -11.38 -28.21 -10.81
N SER A 15 -10.98 -27.81 -12.03
CA SER A 15 -10.01 -28.55 -12.85
C SER A 15 -8.54 -28.16 -12.60
N GLY A 16 -8.25 -27.37 -11.55
CA GLY A 16 -6.92 -26.85 -11.27
C GLY A 16 -6.60 -26.76 -9.78
N TYR A 17 -5.67 -25.85 -9.45
CA TYR A 17 -5.20 -25.60 -8.09
C TYR A 17 -5.18 -24.10 -7.81
N THR A 18 -5.44 -23.71 -6.56
CA THR A 18 -5.30 -22.34 -6.05
C THR A 18 -4.28 -22.31 -4.90
N ALA A 19 -3.68 -21.14 -4.67
CA ALA A 19 -2.83 -20.87 -3.51
C ALA A 19 -3.08 -19.45 -3.02
N ASP A 20 -3.04 -19.27 -1.69
CA ASP A 20 -3.01 -17.96 -1.08
C ASP A 20 -1.57 -17.45 -1.09
N ILE A 21 -1.26 -16.57 -2.04
CA ILE A 21 0.06 -15.99 -2.20
C ILE A 21 0.15 -14.74 -1.32
N PRO A 22 1.06 -14.69 -0.34
CA PRO A 22 1.05 -13.62 0.67
C PRO A 22 1.79 -12.35 0.25
N ARG A 23 2.59 -12.39 -0.83
CA ARG A 23 3.41 -11.24 -1.28
C ARG A 23 3.76 -11.31 -2.75
N ASN A 24 4.04 -10.16 -3.35
CA ASN A 24 4.65 -10.09 -4.67
C ASN A 24 5.99 -10.81 -4.72
N GLY A 25 6.35 -11.30 -5.90
CA GLY A 25 7.63 -11.93 -6.16
C GLY A 25 7.57 -12.99 -7.24
N HIS A 26 8.65 -13.76 -7.30
CA HIS A 26 8.79 -14.87 -8.22
C HIS A 26 8.61 -16.20 -7.51
N TYR A 27 7.71 -17.02 -8.03
CA TYR A 27 7.38 -18.33 -7.51
C TYR A 27 7.76 -19.39 -8.53
N LEU A 28 8.14 -20.56 -8.03
CA LEU A 28 8.39 -21.74 -8.86
C LEU A 28 7.26 -22.74 -8.65
N LEU A 29 6.31 -22.79 -9.59
CA LEU A 29 5.29 -23.82 -9.59
C LEU A 29 5.95 -25.12 -10.06
N THR A 30 5.98 -26.13 -9.18
CA THR A 30 6.60 -27.42 -9.48
C THR A 30 5.54 -28.52 -9.45
N THR A 31 5.47 -29.28 -10.53
CA THR A 31 4.67 -30.50 -10.60
C THR A 31 5.58 -31.71 -10.46
N VAL A 32 5.08 -32.78 -9.84
CA VAL A 32 5.79 -34.04 -9.70
C VAL A 32 4.88 -35.14 -10.19
N GLY A 33 5.28 -35.82 -11.26
CA GLY A 33 4.57 -36.97 -11.79
C GLY A 33 4.70 -38.19 -10.88
N ASN A 34 3.79 -39.16 -11.02
CA ASN A 34 3.82 -40.41 -10.25
C ASN A 34 5.11 -41.23 -10.47
N ASN A 35 5.84 -40.98 -11.56
CA ASN A 35 7.15 -41.56 -11.87
C ASN A 35 8.33 -40.78 -11.24
N GLY A 36 8.06 -39.75 -10.42
CA GLY A 36 9.05 -38.91 -9.78
C GLY A 36 9.66 -37.82 -10.66
N GLN A 37 9.28 -37.74 -11.94
CA GLN A 37 9.72 -36.66 -12.82
C GLN A 37 9.13 -35.33 -12.38
N ARG A 38 9.92 -34.26 -12.52
CA ARG A 38 9.53 -32.91 -12.13
C ARG A 38 9.51 -31.99 -13.34
N ASP A 39 8.52 -31.12 -13.36
CA ASP A 39 8.48 -29.97 -14.26
C ASP A 39 8.21 -28.72 -13.44
N SER A 40 8.82 -27.60 -13.83
CA SER A 40 8.76 -26.35 -13.06
C SER A 40 8.60 -25.14 -13.96
N GLN A 41 7.69 -24.25 -13.59
CA GLN A 41 7.45 -22.98 -14.27
C GLN A 41 7.61 -21.80 -13.31
N LYS A 42 8.29 -20.74 -13.77
CA LYS A 42 8.34 -19.47 -13.04
C LYS A 42 7.04 -18.71 -13.22
N VAL A 43 6.44 -18.30 -12.12
CA VAL A 43 5.26 -17.43 -12.06
C VAL A 43 5.67 -16.14 -11.37
N THR A 44 5.30 -14.99 -11.93
CA THR A 44 5.49 -13.69 -11.29
C THR A 44 4.15 -13.21 -10.77
N ILE A 45 4.13 -12.76 -9.52
CA ILE A 45 3.00 -12.09 -8.90
C ILE A 45 3.47 -10.68 -8.55
N ASP A 46 2.83 -9.66 -9.12
CA ASP A 46 3.19 -8.25 -8.97
C ASP A 46 1.96 -7.34 -8.70
N CYS A 47 0.80 -7.94 -8.45
CA CYS A 47 -0.47 -7.24 -8.29
C CYS A 47 -1.00 -7.20 -6.86
N ILE A 48 -0.29 -7.76 -5.87
CA ILE A 48 -0.65 -7.63 -4.46
C ILE A 48 -0.22 -6.24 -4.01
N ASP A 49 -1.19 -5.38 -3.71
CA ASP A 49 -0.88 -4.08 -3.17
C ASP A 49 -0.51 -4.16 -1.69
N THR A 50 0.66 -3.62 -1.37
CA THR A 50 1.19 -3.52 0.00
C THR A 50 1.70 -2.12 0.30
N ALA A 51 1.58 -1.18 -0.64
CA ALA A 51 2.15 0.15 -0.51
C ALA A 51 1.06 1.12 -0.06
N GLY A 52 1.37 1.95 0.95
CA GLY A 52 0.49 3.06 1.29
C GLY A 52 0.52 4.16 0.20
N PRO A 53 -0.48 5.05 0.17
CA PRO A 53 -0.50 6.19 -0.74
C PRO A 53 0.75 7.06 -0.59
N GLN A 54 1.24 7.68 -1.65
CA GLN A 54 2.35 8.64 -1.59
C GLN A 54 1.84 10.07 -1.51
N LEU A 55 2.47 10.89 -0.67
CA LEU A 55 2.25 12.32 -0.59
C LEU A 55 3.25 13.03 -1.51
N LEU A 56 2.78 13.59 -2.63
CA LEU A 56 3.65 14.08 -3.71
C LEU A 56 4.00 15.56 -3.62
N ALA A 57 3.08 16.38 -3.12
CA ALA A 57 3.25 17.81 -3.01
C ALA A 57 2.55 18.32 -1.75
N ILE A 58 3.16 19.32 -1.12
CA ILE A 58 2.58 20.07 -0.02
C ILE A 58 2.89 21.54 -0.30
N GLU A 59 1.85 22.34 -0.52
CA GLU A 59 1.97 23.79 -0.58
C GLU A 59 1.28 24.39 0.63
N THR A 60 1.98 25.30 1.33
CA THR A 60 1.44 26.01 2.48
C THR A 60 1.22 27.47 2.12
N CYS A 61 0.00 27.97 2.28
CA CYS A 61 -0.29 29.39 2.21
C CYS A 61 -1.28 29.78 3.31
N SER A 62 -0.83 30.61 4.26
CA SER A 62 -1.68 31.15 5.34
C SER A 62 -2.41 30.06 6.16
N GLY A 63 -1.72 28.97 6.51
CA GLY A 63 -2.30 27.85 7.26
C GLY A 63 -3.22 26.91 6.46
N ARG A 64 -3.41 27.17 5.16
CA ARG A 64 -4.04 26.22 4.25
C ARG A 64 -2.97 25.41 3.54
N ILE A 65 -3.19 24.09 3.51
CA ILE A 65 -2.31 23.13 2.88
C ILE A 65 -3.03 22.53 1.68
N TRP A 66 -2.37 22.53 0.52
CA TRP A 66 -2.78 21.77 -0.65
C TRP A 66 -1.85 20.59 -0.82
N SER A 67 -2.42 19.41 -0.97
CA SER A 67 -1.65 18.19 -1.18
C SER A 67 -2.20 17.34 -2.30
N THR A 68 -1.31 16.59 -2.94
CA THR A 68 -1.67 15.59 -3.95
C THR A 68 -1.26 14.23 -3.43
N LEU A 69 -2.20 13.29 -3.44
CA LEU A 69 -1.94 11.89 -3.16
C LEU A 69 -1.76 11.10 -4.47
N GLN A 70 -0.96 10.05 -4.41
CA GLN A 70 -0.90 9.04 -5.47
C GLN A 70 -1.02 7.66 -4.84
N ASP A 71 -1.87 6.81 -5.40
CA ASP A 71 -2.01 5.41 -5.04
C ASP A 71 -2.13 4.60 -6.34
N ASP A 72 -1.19 3.68 -6.54
CA ASP A 72 -1.01 2.99 -7.81
C ASP A 72 -1.96 1.78 -7.97
N LEU A 73 -2.57 1.26 -6.90
CA LEU A 73 -3.29 -0.02 -6.94
C LEU A 73 -4.62 -0.06 -6.15
N ALA A 74 -4.73 0.59 -4.99
CA ALA A 74 -5.91 0.46 -4.13
C ALA A 74 -7.00 1.50 -4.42
N GLY A 75 -6.63 2.67 -4.94
CA GLY A 75 -7.53 3.75 -5.34
C GLY A 75 -8.26 4.42 -4.16
N GLY A 76 -8.40 5.75 -4.19
CA GLY A 76 -9.15 6.48 -3.16
C GLY A 76 -8.51 6.41 -1.76
N ALA A 77 -7.54 7.28 -1.52
CA ALA A 77 -6.86 7.40 -0.24
C ALA A 77 -7.57 8.38 0.72
N SER A 78 -7.58 8.10 2.02
CA SER A 78 -7.90 9.06 3.07
C SER A 78 -6.61 9.65 3.66
N ILE A 79 -6.68 10.86 4.21
CA ILE A 79 -5.57 11.50 4.92
C ILE A 79 -6.08 12.13 6.22
N THR A 80 -5.27 12.08 7.27
CA THR A 80 -5.50 12.78 8.53
C THR A 80 -4.19 13.40 9.00
N ALA A 81 -4.24 14.66 9.46
CA ALA A 81 -3.11 15.30 10.14
C ALA A 81 -3.26 15.15 11.65
N THR A 82 -2.18 14.81 12.35
CA THR A 82 -2.15 14.75 13.82
C THR A 82 -1.09 15.72 14.34
N GLY A 83 -1.50 16.68 15.16
CA GLY A 83 -0.59 17.64 15.80
C GLY A 83 0.19 17.00 16.95
N GLU A 84 1.25 17.67 17.42
CA GLU A 84 2.07 17.22 18.56
C GLU A 84 1.26 17.05 19.86
N ASP A 85 0.14 17.77 19.98
CA ASP A 85 -0.81 17.68 21.10
C ASP A 85 -1.80 16.50 20.97
N GLY A 86 -1.72 15.76 19.87
CA GLY A 86 -2.61 14.66 19.53
C GLY A 86 -3.94 15.09 18.88
N ALA A 87 -4.15 16.39 18.61
CA ALA A 87 -5.32 16.85 17.90
C ALA A 87 -5.29 16.37 16.44
N THR A 88 -6.43 15.84 15.96
CA THR A 88 -6.56 15.33 14.59
C THR A 88 -7.34 16.28 13.71
N TYR A 89 -6.91 16.43 12.47
CA TYR A 89 -7.52 17.31 11.48
C TYR A 89 -7.74 16.53 10.17
N ASP A 90 -8.99 16.49 9.74
CA ASP A 90 -9.38 15.92 8.46
C ASP A 90 -9.37 17.00 7.35
N PRO A 91 -9.24 16.60 6.08
CA PRO A 91 -9.38 17.50 4.95
C PRO A 91 -10.71 18.25 4.98
N VAL A 92 -10.66 19.54 4.69
CA VAL A 92 -11.84 20.40 4.57
C VAL A 92 -12.44 20.37 3.16
N ASP A 93 -11.66 19.94 2.17
CA ASP A 93 -12.09 19.79 0.78
C ASP A 93 -11.29 18.71 0.04
N ARG A 94 -11.92 18.11 -0.97
CA ARG A 94 -11.32 17.08 -1.83
C ARG A 94 -11.83 17.19 -3.26
N ASP A 95 -10.89 17.28 -4.20
CA ASP A 95 -11.15 17.17 -5.65
C ASP A 95 -10.23 16.12 -6.26
N GLY A 96 -10.78 14.94 -6.57
CA GLY A 96 -9.99 13.78 -7.02
C GLY A 96 -8.94 13.38 -5.97
N ASP A 97 -7.66 13.49 -6.35
CA ASP A 97 -6.50 13.20 -5.49
C ASP A 97 -5.90 14.45 -4.83
N HIS A 98 -6.49 15.63 -5.08
CA HIS A 98 -6.12 16.87 -4.44
C HIS A 98 -6.93 17.08 -3.15
N LEU A 99 -6.23 17.43 -2.09
CA LEU A 99 -6.78 17.57 -0.75
C LEU A 99 -6.40 18.91 -0.17
N THR A 100 -7.36 19.54 0.50
CA THR A 100 -7.14 20.78 1.25
C THR A 100 -7.26 20.53 2.74
N LEU A 101 -6.24 20.89 3.51
CA LEU A 101 -6.29 20.93 4.98
C LEU A 101 -6.22 22.38 5.46
N SER A 102 -6.85 22.65 6.60
CA SER A 102 -6.75 23.94 7.29
C SER A 102 -6.15 23.68 8.67
N LEU A 103 -4.88 24.02 8.84
CA LEU A 103 -4.10 23.69 10.03
C LEU A 103 -3.60 24.97 10.70
N PRO A 104 -3.66 25.04 12.05
CA PRO A 104 -2.89 26.03 12.80
C PRO A 104 -1.38 25.94 12.54
N LEU A 105 -0.63 27.00 12.88
CA LEU A 105 0.83 26.94 12.90
C LEU A 105 1.30 25.83 13.85
N GLY A 106 2.26 25.03 13.42
CA GLY A 106 2.77 23.91 14.21
C GLY A 106 3.34 22.77 13.37
N HIS A 107 3.67 21.68 14.06
CA HIS A 107 4.20 20.45 13.48
C HIS A 107 3.15 19.33 13.53
N TYR A 108 3.08 18.55 12.46
CA TYR A 108 2.06 17.52 12.26
C TYR A 108 2.65 16.28 11.61
N THR A 109 2.16 15.11 12.02
CA THR A 109 2.30 13.88 11.24
C THR A 109 1.07 13.71 10.37
N LEU A 110 1.26 13.69 9.05
CA LEU A 110 0.25 13.31 8.09
C LEU A 110 0.24 11.79 7.96
N THR A 111 -0.93 11.18 8.07
CA THR A 111 -1.13 9.74 7.82
C THR A 111 -2.09 9.57 6.66
N ALA A 112 -1.66 8.91 5.60
CA ALA A 112 -2.52 8.54 4.48
C ALA A 112 -2.81 7.03 4.50
N ARG A 113 -4.03 6.66 4.12
CA ARG A 113 -4.51 5.28 4.14
C ARG A 113 -5.31 4.97 2.88
N ASP A 114 -4.97 3.87 2.21
CA ASP A 114 -5.75 3.37 1.07
C ASP A 114 -6.97 2.52 1.49
N GLN A 115 -7.72 2.00 0.52
CA GLN A 115 -8.89 1.14 0.79
C GLN A 115 -8.54 -0.23 1.35
N LEU A 116 -7.33 -0.73 1.09
CA LEU A 116 -6.84 -2.02 1.58
C LEU A 116 -6.25 -1.91 3.00
N GLY A 117 -6.07 -0.70 3.50
CA GLY A 117 -5.51 -0.39 4.81
C GLY A 117 -3.99 -0.23 4.82
N ASN A 118 -3.33 -0.14 3.67
CA ASN A 118 -1.92 0.22 3.64
C ASN A 118 -1.77 1.69 4.05
N LEU A 119 -0.71 1.96 4.80
CA LEU A 119 -0.46 3.27 5.41
C LEU A 119 0.85 3.87 4.90
N SER A 120 0.84 5.18 4.79
CA SER A 120 2.06 5.99 4.72
C SER A 120 1.95 7.16 5.69
N SER A 121 3.09 7.69 6.08
CA SER A 121 3.15 8.87 6.93
C SER A 121 4.30 9.78 6.55
N GLY A 122 4.12 11.08 6.80
CA GLY A 122 5.15 12.10 6.60
C GLY A 122 4.96 13.26 7.56
N GLU A 123 6.05 13.97 7.82
CA GLU A 123 6.04 15.15 8.69
C GLU A 123 5.71 16.41 7.89
N LEU A 124 4.96 17.32 8.51
CA LEU A 124 4.55 18.62 7.97
C LEU A 124 4.76 19.71 9.01
N THR A 125 5.43 20.79 8.63
CA THR A 125 5.48 22.03 9.40
C THR A 125 4.67 23.12 8.71
N VAL A 126 3.82 23.80 9.47
CA VAL A 126 3.05 24.97 9.03
C VAL A 126 3.62 26.20 9.73
N GLU A 127 4.16 27.14 8.95
CA GLU A 127 4.82 28.39 9.40
C GLU A 127 4.06 29.65 8.97
#